data_AF-A0AAP7W3U1-F1
#
_entry.id   AF-A0AAP7W3U1-F1
#
_cell.length_a   1.000
_cell.length_b   1.000
_cell.length_c   1.000
_cell.angle_alpha   90.00
_cell.angle_beta   90.00
_cell.angle_gamma   90.00
#
_symmetry.space_group_name_H-M   'P 1'
#
loop_
_entity.id
_entity.type
_entity.pdbx_description
1 polymer ?
#
loop_
_entity_poly.entity_id
_entity_poly.type
_entity_poly.pdbx_seq_one_letter_code
_entity_poly.pdbx_strand_id
1 'polypeptide(L)' 'MNTPFVPGNMVFAITFLFFTMLFQSITMLFIIYIIKNDTSKKIKIILYVFLTLDILIFLFLINMTYIAATALKHY' A
#
# COMPACT_ATOMS: atom_id res chain seq x y z
N MET A 1 14.21 17.65 22.53
CA MET A 1 12.98 17.84 21.74
C MET A 1 12.34 16.47 21.62
N ASN A 2 11.62 16.05 22.67
CA ASN A 2 10.91 14.78 22.68
C ASN A 2 9.58 15.05 21.99
N THR A 3 9.39 14.52 20.80
CA THR A 3 8.05 14.37 20.20
C THR A 3 7.66 12.88 20.27
N PRO A 4 7.48 12.28 21.46
CA PRO A 4 7.05 10.90 21.53
C PRO A 4 5.53 10.90 21.53
N PHE A 5 4.93 10.36 20.48
CA PHE A 5 3.63 9.69 20.59
C PHE A 5 2.50 10.51 21.26
N VAL A 6 1.99 11.54 20.57
CA VAL A 6 0.65 12.06 20.89
C VAL A 6 -0.37 11.01 20.40
N PRO A 7 -1.28 10.49 21.25
CA PRO A 7 -2.20 9.40 20.89
C PRO A 7 -3.02 9.68 19.62
N GLY A 8 -3.42 10.94 19.40
CA GLY A 8 -4.17 11.35 18.20
C GLY A 8 -3.38 11.15 16.88
N ASN A 9 -2.07 11.43 16.88
CA ASN A 9 -1.24 11.27 15.68
C ASN A 9 -1.03 9.78 15.34
N MET A 10 -0.99 8.92 16.34
CA MET A 10 -0.84 7.48 16.17
C MET A 10 -2.11 6.85 15.57
N VAL A 11 -3.28 7.18 16.11
CA VAL A 11 -4.57 6.69 15.57
C VAL A 11 -4.78 7.15 14.13
N PHE A 12 -4.45 8.41 13.83
CA PHE A 12 -4.50 8.92 12.46
C PHE A 12 -3.57 8.14 11.52
N ALA A 13 -2.31 7.93 11.91
CA ALA A 13 -1.33 7.21 11.09
C ALA A 13 -1.76 5.76 10.80
N ILE A 14 -2.27 5.03 11.80
CA ILE A 14 -2.78 3.66 11.62
C ILE A 14 -3.98 3.65 10.67
N THR A 15 -4.93 4.57 10.87
CA THR A 15 -6.12 4.68 10.02
C THR A 15 -5.75 5.00 8.58
N PHE A 16 -4.83 5.95 8.40
CA PHE A 16 -4.30 6.31 7.07
C PHE A 16 -3.62 5.13 6.39
N LEU A 17 -2.77 4.40 7.10
CA LEU A 17 -2.07 3.24 6.58
C LEU A 17 -3.05 2.12 6.18
N PHE A 18 -4.09 1.88 6.99
CA PHE A 18 -5.14 0.92 6.65
C PHE A 18 -5.90 1.29 5.37
N PHE A 19 -6.34 2.55 5.24
CA PHE A 19 -6.98 3.03 4.01
C PHE A 19 -6.05 2.97 2.80
N THR A 20 -4.76 3.26 2.99
CA THR A 20 -3.77 3.19 1.92
C THR A 20 -3.60 1.76 1.41
N MET A 21 -3.53 0.77 2.31
CA MET A 21 -3.46 -0.65 1.93
C MET A 21 -4.72 -1.13 1.20
N LEU A 22 -5.90 -0.73 1.69
CA LEU A 22 -7.17 -1.04 1.03
C LEU A 22 -7.23 -0.44 -0.37
N PHE A 23 -6.86 0.83 -0.50
CA PHE A 23 -6.84 1.53 -1.77
C PHE A 23 -5.91 0.80 -2.76
N GLN A 24 -4.67 0.52 -2.35
CA GLN A 24 -3.69 -0.21 -3.16
C GLN A 24 -4.19 -1.59 -3.60
N SER A 25 -4.87 -2.32 -2.73
CA SER A 25 -5.46 -3.63 -3.07
C SER A 25 -6.55 -3.52 -4.14
N ILE A 26 -7.39 -2.48 -4.06
CA ILE A 26 -8.43 -2.20 -5.06
C ILE A 26 -7.78 -1.81 -6.39
N THR A 27 -6.71 -1.00 -6.38
CA THR A 27 -6.00 -0.58 -7.59
C THR A 27 -5.37 -1.78 -8.31
N MET A 28 -4.74 -2.70 -7.58
CA MET A 28 -4.21 -3.94 -8.14
C MET A 28 -5.32 -4.80 -8.79
N LEU A 29 -6.45 -5.00 -8.10
CA LEU A 29 -7.58 -5.74 -8.66
C LEU A 29 -8.14 -5.08 -9.93
N PHE A 30 -8.22 -3.76 -9.93
CA PHE A 30 -8.68 -2.98 -11.08
C PHE A 30 -7.74 -3.14 -12.29
N ILE A 31 -6.42 -3.05 -12.07
CA ILE A 31 -5.43 -3.24 -13.14
C ILE A 31 -5.51 -4.67 -13.69
N ILE A 32 -5.60 -5.69 -12.83
CA ILE A 32 -5.75 -7.09 -13.25
C ILE A 32 -7.03 -7.28 -14.08
N TYR A 33 -8.14 -6.68 -13.65
CA TYR A 33 -9.40 -6.71 -14.39
C TYR A 33 -9.26 -6.11 -15.79
N ILE A 34 -8.60 -4.95 -15.92
CA ILE A 34 -8.36 -4.33 -17.23
C ILE A 34 -7.45 -5.22 -18.09
N ILE A 35 -6.35 -5.75 -17.54
CA ILE A 35 -5.45 -6.65 -18.29
C ILE A 35 -6.21 -7.86 -18.84
N LYS A 36 -7.16 -8.40 -18.07
CA LYS A 36 -8.00 -9.53 -18.47
C LYS A 36 -8.94 -9.16 -19.62
N ASN A 37 -9.57 -7.97 -19.58
CA ASN A 37 -10.59 -7.55 -20.55
C ASN A 37 -10.04 -6.81 -21.78
N ASP A 38 -8.84 -6.24 -21.72
CA ASP A 38 -8.25 -5.50 -22.84
C ASP A 38 -7.75 -6.46 -23.93
N THR A 39 -7.72 -6.02 -25.19
CA THR A 39 -7.21 -6.77 -26.34
C THR A 39 -5.88 -6.21 -26.85
N SER A 40 -5.53 -4.97 -26.48
CA SER A 40 -4.33 -4.30 -26.95
C SER A 40 -3.07 -4.78 -26.22
N LYS A 41 -2.13 -5.39 -26.97
CA LYS A 41 -0.84 -5.84 -26.42
C LYS A 41 -0.02 -4.69 -25.81
N LYS A 42 -0.03 -3.51 -26.42
CA LYS A 42 0.74 -2.35 -25.92
C LYS A 42 0.22 -1.86 -24.57
N ILE A 43 -1.10 -1.77 -24.42
CA ILE A 43 -1.73 -1.32 -23.17
C ILE A 43 -1.50 -2.35 -22.06
N LYS A 44 -1.61 -3.65 -22.36
CA LYS A 44 -1.30 -4.70 -21.37
C LYS A 44 0.10 -4.61 -20.79
N ILE A 45 1.12 -4.37 -21.62
CA ILE A 45 2.51 -4.24 -21.14
C ILE A 45 2.62 -3.08 -20.15
N ILE A 46 2.03 -1.93 -20.47
CA ILE A 46 2.03 -0.75 -19.59
C ILE A 46 1.32 -1.09 -18.27
N LEU A 47 0.16 -1.75 -18.33
CA LEU A 47 -0.58 -2.18 -17.15
C LEU A 47 0.18 -3.19 -16.29
N TYR A 48 0.95 -4.10 -16.88
CA TYR A 48 1.82 -5.02 -16.12
C TYR A 48 2.95 -4.28 -15.38
N VAL A 49 3.52 -3.23 -15.99
CA VAL A 49 4.52 -2.38 -15.31
C VAL A 49 3.88 -1.65 -14.12
N PHE A 50 2.69 -1.06 -14.31
CA PHE A 50 1.94 -0.45 -13.22
C PHE A 50 1.60 -1.43 -12.11
N LEU A 51 1.13 -2.64 -12.46
CA LEU A 51 0.84 -3.69 -11.48
C LEU A 51 2.07 -4.08 -10.67
N THR A 52 3.23 -4.18 -11.32
CA THR A 52 4.49 -4.51 -10.64
C THR A 52 4.90 -3.41 -9.65
N LEU A 53 4.74 -2.14 -10.03
CA LEU A 53 5.00 -1.00 -9.16
C LEU A 53 4.04 -0.96 -7.96
N ASP A 54 2.74 -1.21 -8.17
CA ASP A 54 1.75 -1.28 -7.08
C ASP A 54 2.09 -2.40 -6.08
N ILE A 55 2.48 -3.59 -6.57
CA ILE A 55 2.91 -4.69 -5.70
C ILE A 55 4.14 -4.30 -4.87
N LEU A 56 5.11 -3.61 -5.47
CA LEU A 56 6.30 -3.13 -4.75
C LEU A 56 5.93 -2.10 -3.66
N ILE A 57 5.04 -1.16 -3.96
CA ILE A 57 4.54 -0.17 -2.98
C ILE A 57 3.81 -0.88 -1.84
N PHE A 58 2.99 -1.88 -2.16
CA PHE A 58 2.26 -2.66 -1.17
C PHE A 58 3.19 -3.45 -0.24
N LEU A 59 4.24 -4.08 -0.79
CA LEU A 59 5.27 -4.75 0.02
C LEU A 59 5.99 -3.76 0.95
N PHE A 60 6.28 -2.55 0.47
CA PHE A 60 6.90 -1.51 1.29
C PHE A 60 5.97 -1.07 2.44
N LEU A 61 4.68 -0.92 2.17
CA LEU A 61 3.66 -0.61 3.18
C LEU A 61 3.56 -1.71 4.24
N ILE A 62 3.57 -2.98 3.85
CA ILE A 62 3.59 -4.11 4.80
C ILE A 62 4.83 -4.04 5.69
N ASN A 63 6.01 -3.79 5.10
CA ASN A 63 7.25 -3.69 5.86
C ASN A 63 7.21 -2.53 6.88
N MET A 64 6.73 -1.36 6.47
CA MET A 64 6.57 -0.21 7.38
C MET A 64 5.60 -0.50 8.51
N THR A 65 4.54 -1.26 8.23
CA THR A 65 3.56 -1.70 9.24
C THR A 65 4.19 -2.65 10.24
N TYR A 66 4.97 -3.61 9.75
CA TYR A 66 5.72 -4.53 10.60
C TYR A 66 6.66 -3.77 11.53
N ILE A 67 7.49 -2.86 10.98
CA ILE A 67 8.42 -2.02 11.76
C ILE A 67 7.65 -1.22 12.82
N ALA A 68 6.58 -0.54 12.43
CA ALA A 68 5.76 0.26 13.34
C ALA A 68 5.13 -0.60 14.47
N ALA A 69 4.65 -1.80 14.15
CA ALA A 69 4.09 -2.72 15.14
C ALA A 69 5.17 -3.24 16.11
N THR A 70 6.37 -3.60 15.64
CA THR A 70 7.49 -3.97 16.52
C THR A 70 7.93 -2.81 17.40
N ALA A 71 8.02 -1.60 16.85
CA ALA A 71 8.38 -0.41 17.63
C ALA A 71 7.37 -0.14 18.75
N LEU A 72 6.06 -0.29 18.47
CA LEU A 72 5.01 -0.17 19.48
C LEU A 72 5.10 -1.26 20.55
N LYS A 73 5.42 -2.50 20.18
CA LYS A 73 5.53 -3.62 21.14
C LYS A 73 6.69 -3.45 22.12
N HIS A 74 7.75 -2.74 21.72
CA HIS A 74 8.96 -2.54 22.51
C HIS A 74 8.99 -1.18 23.24
N TYR A 75 7.89 -0.41 23.18
CA TYR A 75 7.67 0.81 23.96
C TYR A 75 6.78 0.51 25.17
#